data_AF-A0A917X552-F1
#
_entry.id   AF-A0A917X552-F1
#
_cell.length_a   1.000
_cell.length_b   1.000
_cell.length_c   1.000
_cell.angle_alpha   90.00
_cell.angle_beta   90.00
_cell.angle_gamma   90.00
#
_symmetry.space_group_name_H-M   'P 1'
#
loop_
_entity.id
_entity.type
_entity.pdbx_description
1 polymer ?
#
loop_
_entity_poly.entity_id
_entity_poly.type
_entity_poly.pdbx_seq_one_letter_code
_entity_poly.pdbx_strand_id
1 'polypeptide(L)'
;MGTPVAQRGSLVKVNRGHVRRLCLTPAQCAVLDKQGHAARAMWNLLHAWWTWGGRNRRPSLKQADEAVRQARKDIAWLADLPAQAAQQVLKTYVRA
;
A
#
# COMPACT_ATOMS: atom_id res chain seq x y z
N MET A 1 34.41 40.28 -28.98
CA MET A 1 34.41 38.81 -29.14
C MET A 1 33.71 38.20 -27.94
N GLY A 2 32.49 37.67 -28.12
CA GLY A 2 31.76 36.96 -27.07
C GLY A 2 31.67 35.48 -27.42
N THR A 3 32.30 34.63 -26.62
CA THR A 3 32.22 33.16 -26.74
C THR A 3 30.84 32.67 -26.32
N PRO A 4 30.17 31.80 -27.11
CA PRO A 4 28.89 31.23 -26.71
C PRO A 4 29.12 30.16 -25.64
N VAL A 5 28.46 30.32 -24.49
CA VAL A 5 28.40 29.31 -23.43
C VAL A 5 27.54 28.14 -23.92
N ALA A 6 28.13 26.96 -24.01
CA ALA A 6 27.42 25.73 -24.34
C ALA A 6 26.37 25.42 -23.26
N GLN A 7 25.09 25.36 -23.67
CA GLN A 7 24.00 24.94 -22.79
C GLN A 7 24.22 23.47 -22.38
N ARG A 8 24.28 23.20 -21.07
CA ARG A 8 24.30 21.85 -20.53
C ARG A 8 22.96 21.19 -20.81
N GLY A 9 22.96 20.11 -21.60
CA GLY A 9 21.76 19.33 -21.90
C GLY A 9 21.07 18.85 -20.62
N SER A 10 19.74 18.98 -20.58
CA SER A 10 18.92 18.56 -19.45
C SER A 10 18.93 17.02 -19.33
N LEU A 11 19.17 16.53 -18.11
CA LEU A 11 19.10 15.10 -17.81
C LEU A 11 17.63 14.66 -17.85
N VAL A 12 17.26 13.84 -18.85
CA VAL A 12 15.93 13.24 -18.96
C VAL A 12 15.94 11.90 -18.23
N LYS A 13 15.13 11.77 -17.18
CA LYS A 13 14.91 10.50 -16.49
C LYS A 13 14.08 9.57 -17.36
N VAL A 14 14.69 8.52 -17.89
CA VAL A 14 13.99 7.45 -18.62
C VAL A 14 13.62 6.34 -17.65
N ASN A 15 12.34 6.16 -17.36
CA ASN A 15 11.85 5.02 -16.59
C ASN A 15 11.64 3.83 -17.52
N ARG A 16 12.25 2.68 -17.20
CA ARG A 16 12.04 1.41 -17.91
C ARG A 16 11.28 0.46 -17.01
N GLY A 17 10.24 -0.19 -17.55
CA GLY A 17 9.51 -1.25 -16.88
C GLY A 17 9.71 -2.58 -17.62
N HIS A 18 9.76 -3.68 -16.88
CA HIS A 18 9.79 -5.02 -17.46
C HIS A 18 8.63 -5.83 -16.91
N VAL A 19 7.81 -6.39 -17.80
CA VAL A 19 6.66 -7.23 -17.43
C VAL A 19 7.06 -8.68 -17.58
N ARG A 20 6.98 -9.44 -16.49
CA ARG A 20 7.10 -10.91 -16.51
C ARG A 20 5.91 -11.53 -15.80
N ARG A 21 5.53 -12.74 -16.24
CA ARG A 21 4.60 -13.56 -15.48
C ARG A 21 5.29 -14.02 -14.20
N LEU A 22 4.56 -13.97 -13.10
CA LEU A 22 4.97 -14.60 -11.85
C LEU A 22 4.76 -16.11 -11.99
N CYS A 23 5.84 -16.89 -12.04
CA CYS A 23 5.79 -18.35 -11.97
C CYS A 23 6.04 -18.77 -10.53
N LEU A 24 4.97 -18.88 -9.75
CA LEU A 24 5.04 -19.19 -8.33
C LEU A 24 5.03 -20.70 -8.10
N THR A 25 5.80 -21.13 -7.10
CA THR A 25 5.64 -22.47 -6.52
C THR A 25 4.32 -22.57 -5.74
N PRO A 26 3.76 -23.77 -5.52
CA PRO A 26 2.55 -23.94 -4.71
C PRO A 26 2.65 -23.31 -3.31
N ALA A 27 3.82 -23.38 -2.67
CA ALA A 27 4.06 -22.76 -1.37
C ALA A 27 3.96 -21.23 -1.42
N GLN A 28 4.49 -20.61 -2.48
CA GLN A 28 4.39 -19.15 -2.66
C GLN A 28 2.96 -18.70 -2.97
N CYS A 29 2.19 -19.48 -3.75
CA CYS A 29 0.77 -19.23 -3.95
C CYS A 29 0.00 -19.21 -2.62
N ALA A 30 0.23 -20.22 -1.76
CA ALA A 30 -0.43 -20.29 -0.45
C ALA A 30 -0.09 -19.07 0.45
N VAL A 31 1.14 -18.57 0.39
CA VAL A 31 1.53 -17.34 1.10
C VAL A 31 0.77 -16.13 0.56
N LEU A 32 0.69 -15.97 -0.76
CA LEU A 32 -0.04 -14.85 -1.36
C LEU A 32 -1.54 -14.94 -1.10
N ASP A 33 -2.14 -16.13 -1.09
CA ASP A 33 -3.55 -16.31 -0.76
C ASP A 33 -3.86 -15.86 0.68
N LYS A 34 -3.01 -16.23 1.65
CA LYS A 34 -3.13 -15.75 3.03
C LYS A 34 -3.06 -14.22 3.10
N GLN A 35 -2.09 -13.63 2.41
CA GLN A 35 -1.94 -12.17 2.34
C GLN A 35 -3.14 -11.51 1.67
N GLY A 36 -3.68 -12.09 0.60
CA GLY A 36 -4.86 -11.61 -0.09
C GLY A 36 -6.11 -11.63 0.80
N HIS A 37 -6.33 -12.71 1.54
CA HIS A 37 -7.41 -12.81 2.51
C HIS A 37 -7.25 -11.80 3.65
N ALA A 38 -6.06 -11.65 4.21
CA ALA A 38 -5.78 -10.66 5.25
C ALA A 38 -6.00 -9.22 4.75
N ALA A 39 -5.56 -8.90 3.53
CA ALA A 39 -5.79 -7.59 2.91
C ALA A 39 -7.28 -7.31 2.71
N ARG A 40 -8.05 -8.29 2.23
CA ARG A 40 -9.51 -8.15 2.03
C ARG A 40 -10.25 -7.99 3.36
N ALA A 41 -9.87 -8.74 4.38
CA ALA A 41 -10.43 -8.58 5.72
C ALA A 41 -10.11 -7.19 6.31
N MET A 42 -8.86 -6.73 6.18
CA MET A 42 -8.46 -5.38 6.60
C MET A 42 -9.26 -4.29 5.88
N TRP A 43 -9.46 -4.41 4.56
CA TRP A 43 -10.30 -3.48 3.80
C TRP A 43 -11.72 -3.40 4.38
N ASN A 44 -12.33 -4.54 4.67
CA ASN A 44 -13.69 -4.59 5.21
C ASN A 44 -13.77 -3.93 6.61
N LEU A 45 -12.76 -4.14 7.46
CA LEU A 45 -12.69 -3.50 8.78
C LEU A 45 -12.50 -1.99 8.65
N LEU A 46 -11.63 -1.52 7.76
CA LEU A 46 -11.49 -0.10 7.44
C LEU A 46 -12.82 0.47 6.96
N HIS A 47 -13.51 -0.25 6.07
CA HIS A 47 -14.80 0.17 5.54
C HIS A 47 -15.86 0.31 6.64
N ALA A 48 -15.98 -0.69 7.51
CA ALA A 48 -16.88 -0.66 8.65
C ALA A 48 -16.55 0.53 9.57
N TRP A 49 -15.27 0.74 9.90
CA TRP A 49 -14.83 1.84 10.75
C TRP A 49 -15.15 3.21 10.14
N TRP A 50 -14.92 3.39 8.83
CA TRP A 50 -15.16 4.66 8.13
C TRP A 50 -16.63 5.03 7.97
N THR A 51 -17.50 4.02 7.91
CA THR A 51 -18.92 4.19 7.66
C THR A 51 -19.75 4.24 8.94
N TRP A 52 -19.30 3.58 10.02
CA TRP A 52 -20.02 3.49 11.30
C TRP A 52 -20.45 4.87 11.84
N GLY A 53 -19.52 5.82 11.91
CA GLY A 53 -19.75 7.08 12.64
C GLY A 53 -20.23 8.27 11.79
N GLY A 54 -20.49 8.08 10.49
CA GLY A 54 -20.71 9.18 9.55
C GLY A 54 -19.47 10.06 9.35
N ARG A 55 -19.59 11.13 8.53
CA ARG A 55 -18.42 11.93 8.10
C ARG A 55 -17.65 12.58 9.26
N ASN A 56 -18.32 12.95 10.34
CA ASN A 56 -17.71 13.70 11.45
C ASN A 56 -16.91 12.81 12.43
N ARG A 57 -17.00 11.49 12.31
CA ARG A 57 -16.29 10.54 13.18
C ARG A 57 -15.28 9.69 12.42
N ARG A 58 -14.96 10.07 11.18
CA ARG A 58 -13.93 9.39 10.39
C ARG A 58 -12.57 9.57 11.07
N PRO A 59 -11.78 8.50 11.20
CA PRO A 59 -10.42 8.64 11.71
C PRO A 59 -9.58 9.46 10.72
N SER A 60 -8.64 10.24 11.25
CA SER A 60 -7.57 10.81 10.44
C SER A 60 -6.68 9.70 9.89
N LEU A 61 -5.99 9.96 8.77
CA LEU A 61 -5.06 9.00 8.18
C LEU A 61 -3.98 8.54 9.18
N LYS A 62 -3.49 9.45 10.03
CA LYS A 62 -2.50 9.13 11.08
C LYS A 62 -3.08 8.18 12.13
N GLN A 63 -4.31 8.41 12.57
CA GLN A 63 -4.99 7.52 13.52
C GLN A 63 -5.22 6.14 12.92
N ALA A 64 -5.61 6.08 11.65
CA ALA A 64 -5.81 4.82 10.96
C ALA A 64 -4.50 4.04 10.77
N ASP A 65 -3.40 4.71 10.40
CA ASP A 65 -2.09 4.08 10.25
C ASP A 65 -1.58 3.50 11.59
N GLU A 66 -1.72 4.25 12.69
CA GLU A 66 -1.34 3.76 14.02
C GLU A 66 -2.21 2.58 14.46
N ALA A 67 -3.53 2.65 14.24
CA ALA A 67 -4.44 1.54 14.56
C ALA A 67 -4.08 0.27 13.77
N VAL A 68 -3.72 0.41 12.49
CA VAL A 68 -3.28 -0.72 11.65
C VAL A 68 -1.95 -1.28 12.15
N ARG A 69 -1.00 -0.40 12.51
CA ARG A 69 0.30 -0.81 13.07
C ARG A 69 0.12 -1.61 14.37
N GLN A 70 -0.81 -1.18 15.21
CA GLN A 70 -1.11 -1.86 16.47
C GLN A 70 -1.88 -3.17 16.23
N ALA A 71 -2.91 -3.15 15.39
CA ALA A 71 -3.67 -4.35 15.02
C ALA A 71 -2.80 -5.45 14.41
N ARG A 72 -1.75 -5.11 13.63
CA ARG A 72 -0.78 -6.09 13.10
C ARG A 72 0.02 -6.80 14.19
N LYS A 73 0.13 -6.25 15.40
CA LYS A 73 0.77 -6.91 16.55
C LYS A 73 -0.24 -7.76 17.33
N ASP A 74 -1.47 -7.28 17.43
CA ASP A 74 -2.49 -7.86 18.31
C ASP A 74 -3.30 -8.97 17.62
N ILE A 75 -3.40 -8.92 16.28
CA ILE A 75 -4.25 -9.79 15.49
C ILE A 75 -3.38 -10.72 14.63
N ALA A 76 -3.31 -11.99 15.03
CA ALA A 76 -2.42 -12.98 14.41
C ALA A 76 -2.60 -13.09 12.88
N TRP A 77 -3.83 -13.13 12.38
CA TRP A 77 -4.08 -13.25 10.93
C TRP A 77 -3.69 -11.98 10.15
N LEU A 78 -3.65 -10.81 10.80
CA LEU A 78 -3.26 -9.56 10.16
C LEU A 78 -1.73 -9.42 10.12
N ALA A 79 -1.01 -10.11 11.02
CA ALA A 79 0.45 -10.16 11.00
C ALA A 79 1.00 -10.82 9.73
N ASP A 80 0.26 -11.77 9.13
CA ASP A 80 0.57 -12.39 7.84
C ASP A 80 0.64 -11.37 6.69
N LEU A 81 -0.05 -10.24 6.81
CA LEU A 81 0.00 -9.15 5.85
C LEU A 81 1.27 -8.31 6.08
N PRO A 82 2.18 -8.20 5.08
CA PRO A 82 3.37 -7.35 5.19
C PRO A 82 2.99 -5.89 5.47
N ALA A 83 3.81 -5.19 6.27
CA ALA A 83 3.55 -3.81 6.67
C ALA A 83 3.31 -2.88 5.46
N GLN A 84 4.11 -3.05 4.41
CA GLN A 84 3.98 -2.28 3.17
C GLN A 84 2.64 -2.55 2.47
N ALA A 85 2.20 -3.81 2.44
CA ALA A 85 0.92 -4.18 1.84
C ALA A 85 -0.26 -3.59 2.65
N ALA A 86 -0.22 -3.67 3.98
CA ALA A 86 -1.22 -3.05 4.85
C ALA A 86 -1.31 -1.52 4.63
N GLN A 87 -0.17 -0.84 4.54
CA GLN A 87 -0.15 0.60 4.22
C GLN A 87 -0.73 0.90 2.84
N GLN A 88 -0.49 0.05 1.84
CA GLN A 88 -1.09 0.22 0.53
C GLN A 88 -2.60 -0.01 0.55
N VAL A 89 -3.10 -0.98 1.33
CA VAL A 89 -4.55 -1.17 1.53
C VAL A 89 -5.18 0.10 2.11
N LEU A 90 -4.58 0.67 3.18
CA LEU A 90 -5.07 1.92 3.78
C LEU A 90 -5.07 3.10 2.78
N LYS A 91 -3.97 3.29 2.05
CA LYS A 91 -3.86 4.37 1.05
C LYS A 91 -4.86 4.19 -0.10
N THR A 92 -5.07 2.95 -0.52
CA THR A 92 -6.04 2.64 -1.59
C THR A 92 -7.45 2.90 -1.09
N TYR A 93 -7.78 2.49 0.14
CA TYR A 93 -9.08 2.73 0.74
C TYR A 93 -9.42 4.22 0.83
N VAL A 94 -8.47 5.05 1.28
CA VAL A 94 -8.68 6.51 1.41
C VAL A 94 -8.84 7.21 0.05
N ARG A 95 -8.36 6.61 -1.04
CA ARG A 95 -8.47 7.16 -2.41
C ARG A 95 -9.71 6.68 -3.16
N ALA A 96 -10.32 5.58 -2.73
CA ALA A 96 -11.50 4.98 -3.35
C ALA A 96 -12.77 5.75 -3.01
#